data_AF-A0A0N1KIN6-F1
#
_entry.id   AF-A0A0N1KIN6-F1
#
_cell.length_a   1.000
_cell.length_b   1.000
_cell.length_c   1.000
_cell.angle_alpha   90.00
_cell.angle_beta   90.00
_cell.angle_gamma   90.00
#
_symmetry.space_group_name_H-M   'P 1'
#
loop_
_entity.id
_entity.type
_entity.pdbx_description
1 polymer ?
#
loop_
_entity_poly.entity_id
_entity_poly.type
_entity_poly.pdbx_seq_one_letter_code
_entity_poly.pdbx_strand_id
1 'polypeptide(L)'
;RQQLNEFIANNKTLTQRIQQQMQINHQLEADITAKKQAGSSDVEELVSQLTKAKHTINLLNQEKDQLKAVNTQFVAQSAAIELLKQQIDEKKQANKLFEQQLTAAKQDINKLNLELQKQKSLVDGSIQTSQFDSLKSQLAALKLENEQLKKGTAVQSGTQSVPKVSLNSTLPTATKPIDNTVSEQNKKKNQKIIASLIKDKYNKLDANTYFKILQKGTAIKNIDNKQISFIMREQLTDGTVTVLYKEDNPVVLPYKELPIPLNSFIQKAGVGGVVKVYIKPEGGYGINGIPGQIAPNSMSIIDLKVLKVE
;
A
#
# COMPACT_ATOMS: atom_id res chain seq x y z
N ARG A 1 32.26 10.32 1.82
CA ARG A 1 33.51 10.33 2.62
C ARG A 1 34.41 11.51 2.26
N GLN A 2 34.67 11.80 0.98
CA GLN A 2 35.48 12.95 0.54
C GLN A 2 34.96 14.30 1.08
N GLN A 3 33.67 14.58 0.93
CA GLN A 3 33.03 15.83 1.43
C GLN A 3 33.14 16.03 2.96
N LEU A 4 33.12 14.94 3.73
CA LEU A 4 33.26 15.01 5.20
C LEU A 4 34.71 15.36 5.59
N ASN A 5 35.69 14.79 4.89
CA ASN A 5 37.10 15.10 5.11
C ASN A 5 37.43 16.55 4.72
N GLU A 6 36.87 17.03 3.62
CA GLU A 6 36.97 18.44 3.20
C GLU A 6 36.32 19.38 4.22
N PHE A 7 35.15 19.03 4.76
CA PHE A 7 34.49 19.81 5.82
C PHE A 7 35.35 19.91 7.10
N ILE A 8 35.91 18.78 7.56
CA ILE A 8 36.77 18.74 8.75
C ILE A 8 38.05 19.56 8.53
N ALA A 9 38.67 19.45 7.36
CA ALA A 9 39.84 20.23 6.99
C ALA A 9 39.54 21.73 6.98
N ASN A 10 38.43 22.15 6.37
CA ASN A 10 38.01 23.55 6.30
C ASN A 10 37.74 24.15 7.69
N ASN A 11 37.12 23.39 8.59
CA ASN A 11 36.82 23.82 9.95
C ASN A 11 38.09 24.01 10.80
N LYS A 12 39.07 23.11 10.63
CA LYS A 12 40.41 23.24 11.23
C LYS A 12 41.13 24.50 10.72
N THR A 13 41.11 24.72 9.41
CA THR A 13 41.72 25.91 8.77
C THR A 13 41.05 27.21 9.21
N LEU A 14 39.73 27.23 9.37
CA LEU A 14 39.01 28.41 9.87
C LEU A 14 39.38 28.74 11.32
N THR A 15 39.47 27.72 12.18
CA THR A 15 39.87 27.90 13.59
C THR A 15 41.29 28.47 13.69
N GLN A 16 42.21 27.99 12.85
CA GLN A 16 43.58 28.52 12.76
C GLN A 16 43.61 29.97 12.30
N ARG A 17 42.80 30.34 11.28
CA ARG A 17 42.69 31.73 10.81
C ARG A 17 42.16 32.68 11.88
N ILE A 18 41.15 32.26 12.66
CA ILE A 18 40.64 33.03 13.81
C ILE A 18 41.73 33.25 14.85
N GLN A 19 42.50 32.21 15.20
CA GLN A 19 43.61 32.31 16.15
C GLN A 19 44.71 33.27 15.68
N GLN A 20 45.12 33.16 14.41
CA GLN A 20 46.11 34.07 13.82
C GLN A 20 45.60 35.52 13.85
N GLN A 21 44.33 35.75 13.50
CA GLN A 21 43.78 37.11 13.52
C GLN A 21 43.68 37.69 14.94
N MET A 22 43.39 36.86 15.96
CA MET A 22 43.43 37.29 17.37
C MET A 22 44.85 37.71 17.80
N GLN A 23 45.88 36.99 17.35
CA GLN A 23 47.27 37.36 17.63
C GLN A 23 47.63 38.71 16.98
N ILE A 24 47.21 38.93 15.72
CA ILE A 24 47.41 40.22 15.03
C ILE A 24 46.73 41.36 15.80
N ASN A 25 45.50 41.16 16.26
CA ASN A 25 44.79 42.18 17.06
C ASN A 25 45.53 42.50 18.36
N HIS A 26 46.02 41.47 19.06
CA HIS A 26 46.74 41.65 20.30
C HIS A 26 48.07 42.41 20.09
N GLN A 27 48.78 42.09 19.01
CA GLN A 27 50.01 42.79 18.64
C GLN A 27 49.75 44.27 18.31
N LEU A 28 48.70 44.55 17.53
CA LEU A 28 48.31 45.92 17.19
C LEU A 28 47.90 46.72 18.44
N GLU A 29 47.21 46.10 19.40
CA GLU A 29 46.87 46.74 20.69
C GLU A 29 48.12 47.08 21.52
N ALA A 30 49.10 46.18 21.55
CA ALA A 30 50.39 46.42 22.20
C ALA A 30 51.18 47.54 21.51
N ASP A 31 51.25 47.54 20.18
CA ASP A 31 51.98 48.53 19.38
C ASP A 31 51.35 49.92 19.50
N ILE A 32 50.02 50.03 19.49
CA ILE A 32 49.29 51.28 19.75
C ILE A 32 49.66 51.83 21.13
N THR A 33 49.70 50.96 22.15
CA THR A 33 50.02 51.36 23.52
C THR A 33 51.45 51.90 23.61
N ALA A 34 52.42 51.19 23.01
CA ALA A 34 53.82 51.61 22.98
C ALA A 34 54.03 52.92 22.21
N LYS A 35 53.42 53.06 21.02
CA LYS A 35 53.54 54.26 20.17
C LYS A 35 52.87 55.49 20.77
N LYS A 36 51.77 55.31 21.50
CA LYS A 36 51.09 56.38 22.23
C LYS A 36 51.94 56.91 23.40
N GLN A 37 52.66 56.03 24.11
CA GLN A 37 53.62 56.42 25.14
C GLN A 37 54.84 57.16 24.58
N ALA A 38 55.23 56.85 23.34
CA ALA A 38 56.32 57.50 22.62
C ALA A 38 55.94 58.80 21.88
N GLY A 39 54.68 59.24 21.90
CA GLY A 39 54.24 60.48 21.23
C GLY A 39 54.30 60.44 19.70
N SER A 40 54.23 59.26 19.09
CA SER A 40 54.32 59.07 17.63
C SER A 40 53.02 59.43 16.90
N SER A 41 53.14 59.98 15.69
CA SER A 41 52.01 60.29 14.78
C SER A 41 51.35 59.05 14.15
N ASP A 42 52.00 57.89 14.19
CA ASP A 42 51.57 56.68 13.46
C ASP A 42 50.39 55.95 14.17
N VAL A 43 49.99 56.44 15.34
CA VAL A 43 48.93 55.85 16.17
C VAL A 43 47.60 55.76 15.43
N GLU A 44 47.28 56.77 14.61
CA GLU A 44 46.01 56.82 13.87
C GLU A 44 45.94 55.74 12.78
N GLU A 45 47.05 55.47 12.11
CA GLU A 45 47.16 54.38 11.14
C GLU A 45 47.00 53.00 11.82
N LEU A 46 47.67 52.79 12.96
CA LEU A 46 47.56 51.55 13.73
C LEU A 46 46.13 51.31 14.25
N VAL A 47 45.42 52.37 14.68
CA VAL A 47 44.01 52.29 15.09
C VAL A 47 43.12 51.90 13.90
N SER A 48 43.38 52.43 12.70
CA SER A 48 42.68 52.03 11.48
C SER A 48 42.93 50.56 11.13
N GLN A 49 44.18 50.09 11.25
CA GLN A 49 44.55 48.68 11.04
C GLN A 49 43.86 47.77 12.07
N LEU A 50 43.85 48.14 13.36
CA LEU A 50 43.15 47.38 14.42
C LEU A 50 41.64 47.31 14.16
N THR A 51 41.03 48.38 13.67
CA THR A 51 39.60 48.42 13.34
C THR A 51 39.27 47.44 12.21
N LYS A 52 40.08 47.41 11.15
CA LYS A 52 39.94 46.43 10.06
C LYS A 52 40.15 45.01 10.57
N ALA A 53 41.16 44.79 11.40
CA ALA A 53 41.50 43.49 11.96
C ALA A 53 40.39 42.94 12.89
N LYS A 54 39.77 43.80 13.71
CA LYS A 54 38.57 43.48 14.51
C LYS A 54 37.35 43.16 13.65
N HIS A 55 37.16 43.88 12.54
CA HIS A 55 36.10 43.57 11.58
C HIS A 55 36.31 42.18 10.94
N THR A 56 37.53 41.83 10.55
CA THR A 56 37.88 40.50 10.03
C THR A 56 37.57 39.39 11.03
N ILE A 57 37.86 39.56 12.32
CA ILE A 57 37.50 38.58 13.36
C ILE A 57 35.99 38.35 13.41
N ASN A 58 35.20 39.43 13.35
CA ASN A 58 33.75 39.32 13.39
C ASN A 58 33.21 38.52 12.19
N LEU A 59 33.75 38.75 10.99
CA LEU A 59 33.39 37.99 9.79
C LEU A 59 33.76 36.50 9.92
N LEU A 60 34.97 36.19 10.40
CA LEU A 60 35.41 34.81 10.59
C LEU A 60 34.58 34.07 11.65
N ASN A 61 34.15 34.77 12.71
CA ASN A 61 33.25 34.20 13.71
C ASN A 61 31.84 33.94 13.15
N GLN A 62 31.32 34.83 12.29
CA GLN A 62 30.07 34.58 11.58
C GLN A 62 30.16 33.35 10.66
N GLU A 63 31.27 33.19 9.92
CA GLU A 63 31.52 32.01 9.09
C GLU A 63 31.57 30.72 9.94
N LYS A 64 32.17 30.79 11.13
CA LYS A 64 32.21 29.67 12.09
C LYS A 64 30.82 29.28 12.58
N ASP A 65 29.97 30.25 12.92
CA ASP A 65 28.61 30.00 13.38
C ASP A 65 27.73 29.40 12.26
N GLN A 66 27.90 29.89 11.02
CA GLN A 66 27.25 29.32 9.84
C GLN A 66 27.67 27.86 9.62
N LEU A 67 28.97 27.54 9.69
CA LEU A 67 29.45 26.16 9.56
C LEU A 67 28.93 25.24 10.66
N LYS A 68 28.78 25.75 11.89
CA LYS A 68 28.20 25.00 13.00
C LYS A 68 26.73 24.65 12.70
N ALA A 69 25.95 25.62 12.20
CA ALA A 69 24.56 25.40 11.81
C ALA A 69 24.44 24.35 10.69
N VAL A 70 25.29 24.45 9.65
CA VAL A 70 25.35 23.47 8.56
C VAL A 70 25.71 22.07 9.09
N ASN A 71 26.67 21.95 10.01
CA ASN A 71 27.02 20.67 10.62
C ASN A 71 25.86 20.04 11.40
N THR A 72 25.17 20.84 12.22
CA THR A 72 23.99 20.37 12.95
C THR A 72 22.91 19.87 11.99
N GLN A 73 22.69 20.58 10.88
CA GLN A 73 21.73 20.17 9.86
C GLN A 73 22.16 18.87 9.17
N PHE A 74 23.44 18.69 8.87
CA PHE A 74 23.97 17.47 8.25
C PHE A 74 23.84 16.25 9.18
N VAL A 75 24.13 16.42 10.48
CA VAL A 75 23.97 15.36 11.48
C VAL A 75 22.50 14.94 11.59
N ALA A 76 21.57 15.91 11.63
CA ALA A 76 20.14 15.64 11.67
C ALA A 76 19.64 14.89 10.42
N GLN A 77 20.12 15.29 9.23
CA GLN A 77 19.80 14.59 7.97
C GLN A 77 20.36 13.17 7.96
N SER A 78 21.58 12.95 8.46
CA SER A 78 22.18 11.62 8.53
C SER A 78 21.39 10.69 9.44
N ALA A 79 20.94 11.16 10.60
CA ALA A 79 20.08 10.40 11.49
C ALA A 79 18.72 10.06 10.86
N ALA A 80 18.13 10.99 10.10
CA ALA A 80 16.89 10.75 9.37
C ALA A 80 17.06 9.68 8.26
N ILE A 81 18.19 9.68 7.55
CA ILE A 81 18.51 8.66 6.55
C ILE A 81 18.64 7.27 7.20
N GLU A 82 19.27 7.19 8.37
CA GLU A 82 19.42 5.93 9.12
C GLU A 82 18.05 5.35 9.53
N LEU A 83 17.13 6.21 10.02
CA LEU A 83 15.75 5.82 10.33
C LEU A 83 14.98 5.35 9.10
N LEU A 84 15.10 6.04 7.97
CA LEU A 84 14.47 5.61 6.71
C LEU A 84 15.00 4.26 6.24
N LYS A 85 16.31 4.02 6.40
CA LYS A 85 16.93 2.74 6.06
C LYS A 85 16.37 1.60 6.93
N GLN A 86 16.23 1.83 8.24
CA GLN A 86 15.61 0.87 9.14
C GLN A 86 14.16 0.55 8.74
N GLN A 87 13.36 1.56 8.41
CA GLN A 87 11.97 1.35 7.95
C GLN A 87 11.91 0.55 6.64
N ILE A 88 12.85 0.78 5.72
CA ILE A 88 12.94 0.01 4.47
C ILE A 88 13.27 -1.46 4.77
N ASP A 89 14.20 -1.73 5.69
CA ASP A 89 14.56 -3.10 6.07
C ASP A 89 13.40 -3.82 6.76
N GLU A 90 12.66 -3.15 7.64
CA GLU A 90 11.44 -3.68 8.26
C GLU A 90 10.38 -4.03 7.21
N LYS A 91 10.11 -3.13 6.26
CA LYS A 91 9.17 -3.40 5.16
C LYS A 91 9.63 -4.55 4.27
N LYS A 92 10.93 -4.68 4.02
CA LYS A 92 11.50 -5.79 3.24
C LYS A 92 11.32 -7.12 3.96
N GLN A 93 11.50 -7.17 5.28
CA GLN A 93 11.24 -8.36 6.08
C GLN A 93 9.74 -8.72 6.11
N ALA A 94 8.88 -7.73 6.28
CA ALA A 94 7.43 -7.93 6.22
C ALA A 94 6.97 -8.47 4.85
N ASN A 95 7.53 -7.94 3.75
CA ASN A 95 7.21 -8.43 2.42
C ASN A 95 7.70 -9.86 2.20
N LYS A 96 8.88 -10.22 2.73
CA LYS A 96 9.37 -11.61 2.69
C LYS A 96 8.44 -12.57 3.45
N LEU A 97 7.95 -12.18 4.62
CA LEU A 97 6.97 -12.96 5.38
C LEU A 97 5.66 -13.12 4.60
N PHE A 98 5.19 -12.04 3.97
CA PHE A 98 3.99 -12.07 3.14
C PHE A 98 4.13 -13.00 1.92
N GLU A 99 5.27 -12.97 1.23
CA GLU A 99 5.57 -13.88 0.11
C GLU A 99 5.60 -15.35 0.54
N GLN A 100 6.12 -15.64 1.74
CA GLN A 100 6.10 -16.99 2.32
C GLN A 100 4.68 -17.45 2.62
N GLN A 101 3.85 -16.60 3.23
CA GLN A 101 2.43 -16.89 3.48
C GLN A 101 1.66 -17.10 2.18
N LEU A 102 1.90 -16.28 1.15
CA LEU A 102 1.31 -16.43 -0.17
C LEU A 102 1.67 -17.79 -0.79
N THR A 103 2.93 -18.21 -0.65
CA THR A 103 3.40 -19.51 -1.15
C THR A 103 2.74 -20.67 -0.42
N ALA A 104 2.63 -20.59 0.91
CA ALA A 104 1.93 -21.60 1.71
C ALA A 104 0.44 -21.69 1.33
N ALA A 105 -0.25 -20.55 1.22
CA ALA A 105 -1.65 -20.51 0.80
C ALA A 105 -1.86 -21.12 -0.60
N LYS A 106 -0.95 -20.88 -1.55
CA LYS A 106 -1.00 -21.53 -2.87
C LYS A 106 -0.85 -23.05 -2.78
N GLN A 107 0.03 -23.55 -1.92
CA GLN A 107 0.19 -24.99 -1.70
C GLN A 107 -1.08 -25.61 -1.10
N ASP A 108 -1.71 -24.93 -0.14
CA ASP A 108 -2.94 -25.41 0.49
C ASP A 108 -4.12 -25.42 -0.49
N ILE A 109 -4.24 -24.39 -1.34
CA ILE A 109 -5.21 -24.38 -2.45
C ILE A 109 -4.99 -25.57 -3.40
N ASN A 110 -3.74 -25.89 -3.73
CA ASN A 110 -3.44 -27.03 -4.59
C ASN A 110 -3.85 -28.37 -3.93
N LYS A 111 -3.59 -28.54 -2.64
CA LYS A 111 -4.03 -29.72 -1.88
C LYS A 111 -5.56 -29.84 -1.85
N LEU A 112 -6.26 -28.73 -1.58
CA LEU A 112 -7.72 -28.69 -1.60
C LEU A 112 -8.29 -29.01 -2.98
N ASN A 113 -7.65 -28.54 -4.06
CA ASN A 113 -8.05 -28.88 -5.42
C ASN A 113 -7.84 -30.35 -5.77
N LEU A 114 -6.73 -30.95 -5.31
CA LEU A 114 -6.49 -32.40 -5.44
C LEU A 114 -7.55 -33.21 -4.69
N GLU A 115 -7.88 -32.82 -3.46
CA GLU A 115 -8.92 -33.48 -2.67
C GLU A 115 -10.30 -33.29 -3.31
N LEU A 116 -10.61 -32.11 -3.85
CA LEU A 116 -11.83 -31.86 -4.60
C LEU A 116 -11.92 -32.71 -5.87
N GLN A 117 -10.82 -32.88 -6.62
CA GLN A 117 -10.79 -33.78 -7.78
C GLN A 117 -11.03 -35.24 -7.37
N LYS A 118 -10.42 -35.68 -6.26
CA LYS A 118 -10.65 -37.01 -5.70
C LYS A 118 -12.13 -37.20 -5.32
N GLN A 119 -12.73 -36.23 -4.64
CA GLN A 119 -14.17 -36.25 -4.31
C GLN A 119 -15.06 -36.18 -5.57
N LYS A 120 -14.69 -35.40 -6.58
CA LYS A 120 -15.41 -35.40 -7.87
C LYS A 120 -15.34 -36.76 -8.54
N SER A 121 -14.20 -37.45 -8.54
CA SER A 121 -14.12 -38.81 -9.08
C SER A 121 -14.97 -39.83 -8.30
N LEU A 122 -15.29 -39.54 -7.04
CA LEU A 122 -16.21 -40.35 -6.22
C LEU A 122 -17.70 -40.01 -6.47
N VAL A 123 -18.01 -38.80 -6.95
CA VAL A 123 -19.37 -38.28 -7.21
C VAL A 123 -19.75 -38.34 -8.70
N ASP A 124 -18.79 -38.27 -9.62
CA ASP A 124 -18.94 -38.52 -11.06
C ASP A 124 -19.17 -40.02 -11.27
N GLY A 125 -20.40 -40.46 -10.96
CA GLY A 125 -21.20 -41.51 -11.58
C GLY A 125 -20.61 -42.90 -11.84
N SER A 126 -19.37 -43.05 -12.28
CA SER A 126 -18.80 -44.30 -12.79
C SER A 126 -18.67 -45.43 -11.76
N ILE A 127 -18.41 -45.10 -10.48
CA ILE A 127 -18.35 -46.11 -9.40
C ILE A 127 -19.75 -46.38 -8.82
N GLN A 128 -20.65 -45.39 -8.84
CA GLN A 128 -22.01 -45.54 -8.32
C GLN A 128 -22.98 -46.16 -9.33
N THR A 129 -22.83 -45.94 -10.65
CA THR A 129 -23.69 -46.58 -11.67
C THR A 129 -23.38 -48.06 -11.79
N SER A 130 -22.11 -48.48 -11.81
CA SER A 130 -21.77 -49.91 -11.90
C SER A 130 -22.25 -50.70 -10.68
N GLN A 131 -22.13 -50.13 -9.47
CA GLN A 131 -22.65 -50.75 -8.25
C GLN A 131 -24.18 -50.68 -8.18
N PHE A 132 -24.80 -49.56 -8.58
CA PHE A 132 -26.25 -49.40 -8.60
C PHE A 132 -26.92 -50.30 -9.65
N ASP A 133 -26.34 -50.43 -10.84
CA ASP A 133 -26.81 -51.30 -11.92
C ASP A 133 -26.62 -52.76 -11.55
N SER A 134 -25.51 -53.11 -10.90
CA SER A 134 -25.30 -54.45 -10.31
C SER A 134 -26.36 -54.77 -9.26
N LEU A 135 -26.60 -53.86 -8.31
CA LEU A 135 -27.62 -54.03 -7.26
C LEU A 135 -29.04 -54.07 -7.84
N LYS A 136 -29.33 -53.28 -8.87
CA LYS A 136 -30.62 -53.27 -9.58
C LYS A 136 -30.85 -54.57 -10.34
N SER A 137 -29.80 -55.12 -10.96
CA SER A 137 -29.84 -56.42 -11.63
C SER A 137 -30.03 -57.57 -10.63
N GLN A 138 -29.32 -57.54 -9.50
CA GLN A 138 -29.53 -58.51 -8.41
C GLN A 138 -30.93 -58.42 -7.80
N LEU A 139 -31.46 -57.22 -7.61
CA LEU A 139 -32.83 -57.02 -7.11
C LEU A 139 -33.88 -57.56 -8.10
N ALA A 140 -33.65 -57.40 -9.41
CA ALA A 140 -34.52 -57.96 -10.45
C ALA A 140 -34.44 -59.49 -10.47
N ALA A 141 -33.24 -60.08 -10.33
CA ALA A 141 -33.03 -61.51 -10.25
C ALA A 141 -33.72 -62.12 -9.02
N LEU A 142 -33.55 -61.52 -7.84
CA LEU A 142 -34.21 -61.97 -6.60
C LEU A 142 -35.73 -61.81 -6.64
N LYS A 143 -36.26 -60.80 -7.33
CA LYS A 143 -37.71 -60.67 -7.54
C LYS A 143 -38.23 -61.76 -8.48
N LEU A 144 -37.50 -62.06 -9.54
CA LEU A 144 -37.86 -63.13 -10.47
C LEU A 144 -37.79 -64.50 -9.80
N GLU A 145 -36.76 -64.75 -9.00
CA GLU A 145 -36.59 -65.96 -8.20
C GLU A 145 -37.72 -66.10 -7.17
N ASN A 146 -38.09 -65.04 -6.45
CA ASN A 146 -39.24 -65.08 -5.53
C ASN A 146 -40.58 -65.33 -6.23
N GLU A 147 -40.78 -64.79 -7.43
CA GLU A 147 -41.98 -65.07 -8.24
C GLU A 147 -41.99 -66.50 -8.78
N GLN A 148 -40.83 -67.08 -9.10
CA GLN A 148 -40.68 -68.48 -9.50
C GLN A 148 -40.89 -69.44 -8.32
N LEU A 149 -40.39 -69.08 -7.12
CA LEU A 149 -40.59 -69.81 -5.87
C LEU A 149 -42.07 -69.79 -5.43
N LYS A 150 -42.77 -68.66 -5.59
CA LYS A 150 -44.22 -68.55 -5.33
C LYS A 150 -45.08 -69.35 -6.30
N LYS A 151 -44.59 -69.58 -7.52
CA LYS A 151 -45.29 -70.35 -8.56
C LYS A 151 -45.02 -71.86 -8.50
N GLY A 152 -44.28 -72.33 -7.50
CA GLY A 152 -44.15 -73.77 -7.21
C GLY A 152 -43.30 -74.55 -8.21
N THR A 153 -42.48 -73.89 -9.03
CA THR A 153 -41.48 -74.56 -9.87
C THR A 153 -40.15 -74.61 -9.14
N ALA A 154 -39.85 -75.76 -8.56
CA ALA A 154 -38.53 -76.04 -8.00
C ALA A 154 -37.47 -76.04 -9.11
N VAL A 155 -36.38 -75.30 -8.91
CA VAL A 155 -35.10 -75.61 -9.56
C VAL A 155 -34.03 -75.69 -8.48
N GLN A 156 -33.41 -76.86 -8.44
CA GLN A 156 -32.34 -77.25 -7.54
C GLN A 156 -31.02 -76.51 -7.85
N SER A 157 -30.23 -76.36 -6.78
CA SER A 157 -28.76 -76.42 -6.73
C SER A 157 -27.93 -75.17 -7.01
N GLY A 158 -27.14 -74.78 -6.00
CA GLY A 158 -25.78 -74.24 -6.21
C GLY A 158 -25.44 -72.98 -5.42
N THR A 159 -24.91 -73.15 -4.21
CA THR A 159 -23.90 -72.31 -3.52
C THR A 159 -23.59 -70.92 -4.12
N GLN A 160 -23.85 -69.83 -3.37
CA GLN A 160 -22.88 -68.73 -3.16
C GLN A 160 -23.34 -67.68 -2.14
N SER A 161 -22.33 -67.13 -1.48
CA SER A 161 -22.27 -66.33 -0.25
C SER A 161 -22.90 -64.93 -0.34
N VAL A 162 -23.53 -64.46 0.75
CA VAL A 162 -23.97 -63.06 0.89
C VAL A 162 -22.98 -62.29 1.79
N PRO A 163 -22.25 -61.26 1.30
CA PRO A 163 -21.48 -60.37 2.16
C PRO A 163 -22.39 -59.28 2.78
N LYS A 164 -22.32 -59.16 4.11
CA LYS A 164 -23.01 -58.12 4.90
C LYS A 164 -22.19 -56.82 4.84
N VAL A 165 -22.73 -55.75 4.27
CA VAL A 165 -22.11 -54.41 4.28
C VAL A 165 -22.91 -53.48 5.19
N SER A 166 -22.25 -52.96 6.23
CA SER A 166 -22.78 -51.95 7.15
C SER A 166 -22.61 -50.54 6.57
N LEU A 167 -23.68 -49.74 6.61
CA LEU A 167 -23.70 -48.33 6.21
C LEU A 167 -23.53 -47.44 7.44
N ASN A 168 -22.42 -46.69 7.51
CA ASN A 168 -22.33 -45.51 8.37
C ASN A 168 -22.48 -44.25 7.49
N SER A 169 -23.60 -43.55 7.66
CA SER A 169 -23.88 -42.26 7.01
C SER A 169 -23.72 -41.12 8.02
N THR A 170 -22.79 -40.21 7.73
CA THR A 170 -22.84 -38.84 8.25
C THR A 170 -22.81 -37.90 7.05
N LEU A 171 -23.93 -37.21 6.84
CA LEU A 171 -24.13 -36.21 5.79
C LEU A 171 -23.33 -34.94 6.10
N PRO A 172 -22.57 -34.37 5.14
CA PRO A 172 -22.16 -32.97 5.20
C PRO A 172 -23.20 -32.09 4.51
N THR A 173 -23.63 -31.07 5.24
CA THR A 173 -24.38 -29.89 4.78
C THR A 173 -23.68 -29.16 3.64
N ALA A 174 -24.49 -28.71 2.68
CA ALA A 174 -24.08 -28.05 1.45
C ALA A 174 -23.41 -26.68 1.67
N THR A 175 -22.28 -26.45 0.97
CA THR A 175 -21.74 -25.11 0.67
C THR A 175 -21.66 -24.92 -0.85
N LYS A 176 -22.15 -23.77 -1.32
CA LYS A 176 -22.31 -23.41 -2.74
C LYS A 176 -20.96 -23.31 -3.49
N PRO A 177 -20.91 -23.59 -4.81
CA PRO A 177 -19.70 -23.47 -5.62
C PRO A 177 -19.25 -22.01 -5.80
N ILE A 178 -17.94 -21.78 -5.82
CA ILE A 178 -17.31 -20.49 -6.16
C ILE A 178 -17.56 -20.21 -7.66
N ASP A 179 -18.22 -19.10 -7.93
CA ASP A 179 -18.81 -18.76 -9.23
C ASP A 179 -17.78 -18.08 -10.15
N ASN A 180 -17.13 -18.85 -11.04
CA ASN A 180 -16.22 -18.32 -12.07
C ASN A 180 -16.90 -17.35 -13.07
N THR A 181 -18.24 -17.26 -13.07
CA THR A 181 -18.99 -16.39 -13.98
C THR A 181 -18.88 -14.91 -13.61
N VAL A 182 -18.86 -14.57 -12.32
CA VAL A 182 -18.84 -13.17 -11.83
C VAL A 182 -17.51 -12.50 -12.17
N SER A 183 -16.40 -13.22 -12.03
CA SER A 183 -15.05 -12.73 -12.34
C SER A 183 -14.93 -12.29 -13.81
N GLU A 184 -15.38 -13.15 -14.73
CA GLU A 184 -15.33 -12.85 -16.17
C GLU A 184 -16.31 -11.74 -16.59
N GLN A 185 -17.49 -11.69 -15.96
CA GLN A 185 -18.43 -10.58 -16.17
C GLN A 185 -17.82 -9.24 -15.75
N ASN A 186 -17.16 -9.19 -14.59
CA ASN A 186 -16.49 -8.00 -14.10
C ASN A 186 -15.34 -7.58 -15.03
N LYS A 187 -14.49 -8.51 -15.48
CA LYS A 187 -13.45 -8.21 -16.48
C LYS A 187 -14.03 -7.57 -17.74
N LYS A 188 -15.10 -8.16 -18.30
CA LYS A 188 -15.75 -7.63 -19.53
C LYS A 188 -16.36 -6.25 -19.31
N LYS A 189 -17.02 -6.01 -18.17
CA LYS A 189 -17.54 -4.68 -17.80
C LYS A 189 -16.42 -3.66 -17.64
N ASN A 190 -15.34 -4.03 -16.95
CA ASN A 190 -14.17 -3.17 -16.74
C ASN A 190 -13.52 -2.76 -18.06
N GLN A 191 -13.38 -3.67 -19.03
CA GLN A 191 -12.86 -3.34 -20.36
C GLN A 191 -13.71 -2.26 -21.06
N LYS A 192 -15.04 -2.38 -20.99
CA LYS A 192 -15.97 -1.38 -21.56
C LYS A 192 -15.88 -0.04 -20.84
N ILE A 193 -15.78 -0.07 -19.50
CA ILE A 193 -15.59 1.14 -18.69
C ILE A 193 -14.29 1.83 -19.13
N ILE A 194 -13.16 1.13 -19.12
CA ILE A 194 -11.84 1.69 -19.49
C ILE A 194 -11.87 2.29 -20.90
N ALA A 195 -12.46 1.60 -21.88
CA ALA A 195 -12.60 2.13 -23.23
C ALA A 195 -13.38 3.45 -23.25
N SER A 196 -14.45 3.55 -22.45
CA SER A 196 -15.25 4.76 -22.29
C SER A 196 -14.46 5.88 -21.59
N LEU A 197 -13.70 5.56 -20.54
CA LEU A 197 -12.85 6.54 -19.84
C LEU A 197 -11.79 7.15 -20.77
N ILE A 198 -11.17 6.33 -21.63
CA ILE A 198 -10.20 6.79 -22.64
C ILE A 198 -10.88 7.70 -23.65
N LYS A 199 -12.05 7.30 -24.17
CA LYS A 199 -12.85 8.10 -25.10
C LYS A 199 -13.24 9.45 -24.50
N ASP A 200 -13.64 9.46 -23.23
CA ASP A 200 -14.09 10.64 -22.49
C ASP A 200 -12.93 11.47 -21.90
N LYS A 201 -11.69 11.12 -22.26
CA LYS A 201 -10.45 11.81 -21.90
C LYS A 201 -10.28 11.96 -20.39
N TYR A 202 -10.56 10.90 -19.63
CA TYR A 202 -10.17 10.84 -18.22
C TYR A 202 -8.64 10.90 -18.08
N ASN A 203 -8.17 11.59 -17.05
CA ASN A 203 -6.75 11.67 -16.73
C ASN A 203 -6.30 10.37 -16.07
N LYS A 204 -5.05 9.96 -16.30
CA LYS A 204 -4.40 8.88 -15.55
C LYS A 204 -3.63 9.48 -14.37
N LEU A 205 -3.84 8.94 -13.18
CA LEU A 205 -2.96 9.23 -12.05
C LEU A 205 -1.74 8.30 -12.08
N ASP A 206 -1.97 7.02 -12.39
CA ASP A 206 -0.96 5.97 -12.51
C ASP A 206 -1.44 4.89 -13.52
N ALA A 207 -0.81 3.71 -13.53
CA ALA A 207 -1.17 2.62 -14.43
C ALA A 207 -2.57 2.02 -14.19
N ASN A 208 -3.10 2.16 -12.98
CA ASN A 208 -4.30 1.51 -12.48
C ASN A 208 -5.43 2.48 -12.12
N THR A 209 -5.17 3.79 -12.12
CA THR A 209 -6.11 4.79 -11.64
C THR A 209 -6.42 5.84 -12.70
N TYR A 210 -7.71 6.02 -13.01
CA TYR A 210 -8.25 7.08 -13.85
C TYR A 210 -9.07 8.06 -13.02
N PHE A 211 -9.08 9.33 -13.38
CA PHE A 211 -9.92 10.33 -12.72
C PHE A 211 -10.33 11.48 -13.64
N LYS A 212 -11.41 12.16 -13.27
CA LYS A 212 -11.85 13.40 -13.90
C LYS A 212 -12.40 14.34 -12.84
N ILE A 213 -11.91 15.57 -12.85
CA ILE A 213 -12.50 16.66 -12.07
C ILE A 213 -13.78 17.06 -12.80
N LEU A 214 -14.94 16.69 -12.23
CA LEU A 214 -16.25 17.00 -12.80
C LEU A 214 -16.62 18.46 -12.54
N GLN A 215 -16.26 18.96 -11.36
CA GLN A 215 -16.42 20.34 -10.97
C GLN A 215 -15.16 20.81 -10.25
N LYS A 216 -14.55 21.88 -10.74
CA LYS A 216 -13.39 22.50 -10.11
C LYS A 216 -13.87 23.41 -8.98
N GLY A 217 -13.33 23.21 -7.79
CA GLY A 217 -13.54 24.05 -6.62
C GLY A 217 -12.46 25.11 -6.43
N THR A 218 -12.55 25.84 -5.33
CA THR A 218 -11.55 26.84 -4.95
C THR A 218 -10.24 26.17 -4.54
N ALA A 219 -9.12 26.68 -5.06
CA ALA A 219 -7.80 26.13 -4.75
C ALA A 219 -7.50 26.21 -3.24
N ILE A 220 -6.96 25.12 -2.69
CA ILE A 220 -6.64 25.01 -1.27
C ILE A 220 -5.21 25.50 -1.04
N LYS A 221 -5.04 26.54 -0.22
CA LYS A 221 -3.72 27.03 0.23
C LYS A 221 -3.34 26.37 1.55
N ASN A 222 -2.06 26.02 1.72
CA ASN A 222 -1.45 25.50 2.96
C ASN A 222 -2.21 24.28 3.54
N ILE A 223 -2.35 23.21 2.77
CA ILE A 223 -3.23 22.07 3.09
C ILE A 223 -2.68 21.13 4.18
N ASP A 224 -1.35 21.11 4.40
CA ASP A 224 -0.67 20.05 5.15
C ASP A 224 -1.05 19.92 6.64
N ASN A 225 -1.63 20.95 7.25
CA ASN A 225 -2.04 20.94 8.65
C ASN A 225 -3.54 21.15 8.84
N LYS A 226 -4.32 20.96 7.77
CA LYS A 226 -5.75 21.26 7.77
C LYS A 226 -6.62 20.03 7.94
N GLN A 227 -7.79 20.23 8.51
CA GLN A 227 -8.88 19.26 8.47
C GLN A 227 -9.65 19.39 7.17
N ILE A 228 -9.97 18.25 6.59
CA ILE A 228 -10.71 18.14 5.33
C ILE A 228 -12.06 17.51 5.64
N SER A 229 -13.13 18.22 5.31
CA SER A 229 -14.47 17.69 5.31
C SER A 229 -14.89 17.31 3.89
N PHE A 230 -15.30 16.06 3.68
CA PHE A 230 -15.73 15.56 2.38
C PHE A 230 -16.83 14.51 2.49
N ILE A 231 -17.53 14.32 1.38
CA ILE A 231 -18.45 13.21 1.17
C ILE A 231 -17.92 12.34 0.06
N MET A 232 -18.24 11.06 0.11
CA MET A 232 -17.88 10.14 -0.95
C MET A 232 -18.86 9.00 -1.07
N ARG A 233 -18.97 8.47 -2.28
CA ARG A 233 -19.65 7.21 -2.55
C ARG A 233 -18.70 6.33 -3.35
N GLU A 234 -18.43 5.14 -2.83
CA GLU A 234 -17.73 4.09 -3.56
C GLU A 234 -18.74 3.02 -4.01
N GLN A 235 -18.65 2.65 -5.28
CA GLN A 235 -19.41 1.58 -5.88
C GLN A 235 -18.49 0.68 -6.69
N LEU A 236 -18.71 -0.62 -6.62
CA LEU A 236 -17.99 -1.59 -7.43
C LEU A 236 -18.59 -1.70 -8.84
N THR A 237 -17.85 -2.32 -9.77
CA THR A 237 -18.31 -2.58 -11.15
C THR A 237 -19.67 -3.28 -11.25
N ASP A 238 -19.98 -4.15 -10.27
CA ASP A 238 -21.23 -4.90 -10.23
C ASP A 238 -22.41 -4.07 -9.72
N GLY A 239 -22.14 -2.88 -9.17
CA GLY A 239 -23.12 -1.97 -8.63
C GLY A 239 -23.20 -1.96 -7.10
N THR A 240 -22.47 -2.84 -6.41
CA THR A 240 -22.42 -2.91 -4.95
C THR A 240 -21.81 -1.63 -4.37
N VAL A 241 -22.49 -1.01 -3.40
CA VAL A 241 -21.97 0.17 -2.69
C VAL A 241 -21.20 -0.28 -1.45
N THR A 242 -19.93 0.12 -1.35
CA THR A 242 -19.03 -0.28 -0.25
C THR A 242 -18.79 0.86 0.73
N VAL A 243 -18.86 2.11 0.27
CA VAL A 243 -18.70 3.31 1.12
C VAL A 243 -19.75 4.35 0.72
N LEU A 244 -20.38 4.96 1.72
CA LEU A 244 -21.32 6.06 1.52
C LEU A 244 -21.27 7.05 2.69
N TYR A 245 -20.68 8.22 2.43
CA TYR A 245 -20.73 9.39 3.29
C TYR A 245 -21.54 10.47 2.59
N LYS A 246 -22.41 11.15 3.34
CA LYS A 246 -23.40 12.10 2.83
C LYS A 246 -23.26 13.45 3.52
N GLU A 247 -23.95 14.47 3.01
CA GLU A 247 -23.81 15.85 3.50
C GLU A 247 -24.28 16.04 4.95
N ASP A 248 -25.21 15.21 5.43
CA ASP A 248 -25.70 15.19 6.81
C ASP A 248 -24.67 14.59 7.79
N ASN A 249 -23.75 13.75 7.32
CA ASN A 249 -22.68 13.17 8.11
C ASN A 249 -21.39 13.02 7.27
N PRO A 250 -20.67 14.13 7.01
CA PRO A 250 -19.46 14.10 6.22
C PRO A 250 -18.28 13.53 7.03
N VAL A 251 -17.31 12.97 6.32
CA VAL A 251 -16.04 12.59 6.95
C VAL A 251 -15.21 13.83 7.18
N VAL A 252 -14.63 13.94 8.38
CA VAL A 252 -13.67 14.98 8.74
C VAL A 252 -12.38 14.31 9.19
N LEU A 253 -11.31 14.51 8.43
CA LEU A 253 -9.99 13.96 8.74
C LEU A 253 -8.89 14.99 8.50
N PRO A 254 -7.81 14.98 9.28
CA PRO A 254 -6.59 15.71 8.95
C PRO A 254 -6.06 15.31 7.57
N TYR A 255 -5.59 16.26 6.77
CA TYR A 255 -5.10 15.98 5.41
C TYR A 255 -3.99 14.92 5.36
N LYS A 256 -3.13 14.90 6.38
CA LYS A 256 -2.02 13.95 6.53
C LYS A 256 -2.46 12.51 6.82
N GLU A 257 -3.68 12.33 7.31
CA GLU A 257 -4.25 11.01 7.63
C GLU A 257 -5.06 10.43 6.48
N LEU A 258 -5.30 11.22 5.42
CA LEU A 258 -5.99 10.75 4.24
C LEU A 258 -5.11 9.73 3.49
N PRO A 259 -5.66 8.55 3.13
CA PRO A 259 -4.96 7.59 2.31
C PRO A 259 -4.52 8.20 0.97
N ILE A 260 -3.33 7.82 0.49
CA ILE A 260 -2.95 8.05 -0.90
C ILE A 260 -3.70 6.99 -1.74
N PRO A 261 -4.37 7.36 -2.86
CA PRO A 261 -4.31 8.62 -3.60
C PRO A 261 -5.40 9.67 -3.28
N LEU A 262 -6.26 9.42 -2.27
CA LEU A 262 -7.41 10.26 -1.96
C LEU A 262 -7.03 11.72 -1.71
N ASN A 263 -5.95 11.95 -0.96
CA ASN A 263 -5.41 13.28 -0.68
C ASN A 263 -5.12 14.08 -1.96
N SER A 264 -4.57 13.42 -2.98
CA SER A 264 -4.20 14.02 -4.26
C SER A 264 -5.44 14.49 -5.03
N PHE A 265 -6.54 13.73 -4.96
CA PHE A 265 -7.80 14.12 -5.60
C PHE A 265 -8.45 15.31 -4.92
N ILE A 266 -8.40 15.38 -3.58
CA ILE A 266 -8.90 16.53 -2.82
C ILE A 266 -8.16 17.80 -3.21
N GLN A 267 -6.82 17.75 -3.25
CA GLN A 267 -6.01 18.90 -3.64
C GLN A 267 -6.27 19.33 -5.09
N LYS A 268 -6.46 18.36 -6.01
CA LYS A 268 -6.79 18.63 -7.41
C LYS A 268 -8.21 19.16 -7.59
N ALA A 269 -9.18 18.70 -6.81
CA ALA A 269 -10.57 19.16 -6.88
C ALA A 269 -10.73 20.58 -6.31
N GLY A 270 -10.14 20.85 -5.14
CA GLY A 270 -10.35 22.09 -4.39
C GLY A 270 -11.65 22.10 -3.59
N VAL A 271 -11.86 23.11 -2.74
CA VAL A 271 -13.06 23.24 -1.89
C VAL A 271 -14.30 23.45 -2.76
N GLY A 272 -15.35 22.66 -2.53
CA GLY A 272 -16.54 22.60 -3.38
C GLY A 272 -16.36 21.81 -4.67
N GLY A 273 -15.16 21.26 -4.91
CA GLY A 273 -14.87 20.49 -6.10
C GLY A 273 -15.42 19.06 -6.03
N VAL A 274 -15.76 18.51 -7.20
CA VAL A 274 -16.26 17.14 -7.38
C VAL A 274 -15.32 16.40 -8.32
N VAL A 275 -14.90 15.21 -7.90
CA VAL A 275 -14.01 14.33 -8.65
C VAL A 275 -14.59 12.93 -8.73
N LYS A 276 -14.49 12.34 -9.92
CA LYS A 276 -14.83 10.94 -10.16
C LYS A 276 -13.57 10.14 -10.45
N VAL A 277 -13.40 9.02 -9.77
CA VAL A 277 -12.21 8.17 -9.82
C VAL A 277 -12.60 6.73 -10.13
N TYR A 278 -11.77 6.06 -10.93
CA TYR A 278 -11.90 4.66 -11.25
C TYR A 278 -10.57 3.97 -10.97
N ILE A 279 -10.58 2.98 -10.07
CA ILE A 279 -9.40 2.21 -9.69
C ILE A 279 -9.59 0.78 -10.19
N LYS A 280 -8.72 0.36 -11.12
CA LYS A 280 -8.71 -1.01 -11.65
C LYS A 280 -8.51 -2.03 -10.53
N PRO A 281 -8.95 -3.30 -10.71
CA PRO A 281 -8.75 -4.34 -9.71
C PRO A 281 -7.29 -4.44 -9.22
N GLU A 282 -6.31 -4.34 -10.12
CA GLU A 282 -4.88 -4.42 -9.79
C GLU A 282 -4.36 -3.29 -8.88
N GLY A 283 -5.07 -2.15 -8.82
CA GLY A 283 -4.78 -1.05 -7.90
C GLY A 283 -5.74 -0.95 -6.70
N GLY A 284 -6.73 -1.83 -6.63
CA GLY A 284 -7.77 -1.84 -5.60
C GLY A 284 -7.86 -3.20 -4.91
N TYR A 285 -9.02 -3.83 -4.97
CA TYR A 285 -9.31 -5.10 -4.27
C TYR A 285 -8.70 -6.36 -4.91
N GLY A 286 -7.95 -6.21 -6.00
CA GLY A 286 -7.23 -7.28 -6.67
C GLY A 286 -8.07 -8.11 -7.65
N ILE A 287 -7.36 -8.89 -8.47
CA ILE A 287 -7.96 -9.83 -9.43
C ILE A 287 -8.80 -10.88 -8.69
N ASN A 288 -8.42 -11.26 -7.47
CA ASN A 288 -9.12 -12.23 -6.64
C ASN A 288 -10.23 -11.63 -5.78
N GLY A 289 -10.29 -10.30 -5.66
CA GLY A 289 -11.19 -9.64 -4.71
C GLY A 289 -10.84 -9.94 -3.25
N ILE A 290 -11.79 -9.68 -2.36
CA ILE A 290 -11.73 -10.04 -0.93
C ILE A 290 -12.76 -11.16 -0.71
N PRO A 291 -12.34 -12.40 -0.41
CA PRO A 291 -13.26 -13.52 -0.23
C PRO A 291 -14.39 -13.20 0.75
N GLY A 292 -15.63 -13.45 0.32
CA GLY A 292 -16.84 -13.22 1.12
C GLY A 292 -17.30 -11.75 1.20
N GLN A 293 -16.55 -10.79 0.65
CA GLN A 293 -16.86 -9.36 0.76
C GLN A 293 -16.85 -8.64 -0.59
N ILE A 294 -15.79 -8.80 -1.39
CA ILE A 294 -15.60 -8.12 -2.67
C ILE A 294 -15.34 -9.17 -3.75
N ALA A 295 -16.15 -9.18 -4.80
CA ALA A 295 -16.02 -10.15 -5.88
C ALA A 295 -14.68 -9.99 -6.65
N PRO A 296 -14.14 -11.07 -7.24
CA PRO A 296 -12.99 -11.01 -8.12
C PRO A 296 -13.14 -9.97 -9.25
N ASN A 297 -12.02 -9.34 -9.63
CA ASN A 297 -11.95 -8.32 -10.68
C ASN A 297 -12.90 -7.12 -10.50
N SER A 298 -13.30 -6.80 -9.26
CA SER A 298 -14.10 -5.59 -9.01
C SER A 298 -13.26 -4.33 -9.18
N MET A 299 -13.70 -3.40 -10.03
CA MET A 299 -13.18 -2.03 -10.12
C MET A 299 -13.88 -1.18 -9.07
N SER A 300 -13.12 -0.33 -8.37
CA SER A 300 -13.68 0.67 -7.47
C SER A 300 -13.99 1.96 -8.24
N ILE A 301 -15.21 2.47 -8.08
CA ILE A 301 -15.72 3.68 -8.71
C ILE A 301 -16.12 4.65 -7.60
N ILE A 302 -15.39 5.76 -7.49
CA ILE A 302 -15.53 6.71 -6.40
C ILE A 302 -16.03 8.04 -6.95
N ASP A 303 -17.13 8.54 -6.39
CA ASP A 303 -17.56 9.92 -6.52
C ASP A 303 -17.24 10.66 -5.21
N LEU A 304 -16.41 11.70 -5.27
CA LEU A 304 -16.00 12.47 -4.08
C LEU A 304 -16.29 13.96 -4.27
N LYS A 305 -16.80 14.60 -3.21
CA LYS A 305 -16.98 16.06 -3.15
C LYS A 305 -16.31 16.61 -1.90
N VAL A 306 -15.43 17.60 -2.09
CA VAL A 306 -14.78 18.33 -1.00
C VAL A 306 -15.74 19.39 -0.50
N LEU A 307 -16.14 19.33 0.77
CA LEU A 307 -17.07 20.29 1.34
C LEU A 307 -16.34 21.50 1.92
N LYS A 308 -15.36 21.24 2.79
CA LYS A 308 -14.69 22.28 3.58
C LYS A 308 -13.25 21.91 3.89
N VAL A 309 -12.42 22.93 4.09
CA VAL A 309 -11.03 22.80 4.50
C VAL A 309 -10.74 23.84 5.58
N GLU A 310 -10.30 23.40 6.76
CA GLU A 310 -10.07 24.23 7.96
C GLU A 310 -8.65 24.06 8.49
#